data_AF-N1VYM4-F1
#
_entry.id   AF-N1VYM4-F1
#
_cell.length_a   1.000
_cell.length_b   1.000
_cell.length_c   1.000
_cell.angle_alpha   90.00
_cell.angle_beta   90.00
_cell.angle_gamma   90.00
#
_symmetry.space_group_name_H-M   'P 1'
#
loop_
_entity.id
_entity.type
_entity.pdbx_description
1 polymer ?
#
loop_
_entity_poly.entity_id
_entity_poly.type
_entity_poly.pdbx_seq_one_letter_code
_entity_poly.pdbx_strand_id
1 'polypeptide(L)'
;MSLLHDHYISFFAILSCLGWISMFVAKKSGRLWLGNCMGIVYHIALAPVIQTLPAPEFVRMAGYTWIFCDALIDVASINAMSEKNVWALRMGVHIPATIWIIGSSISMTILPLTVGVVLGILLALHAIFGPKIPDSKFKLFIFVLPLMTMWLGLIAYDSF
;
A
#
# COMPACT_ATOMS: atom_id res chain seq x y z
N MET A 1 19.10 -16.54 6.10
CA MET A 1 18.57 -15.38 6.85
C MET A 1 18.53 -15.75 8.33
N SER A 2 18.92 -14.86 9.25
CA SER A 2 18.81 -15.13 10.70
C SER A 2 17.35 -14.98 11.17
N LEU A 3 16.87 -15.80 12.10
CA LEU A 3 15.52 -15.70 12.70
C LEU A 3 15.11 -14.27 13.13
N LEU A 4 16.07 -13.47 13.60
CA LEU A 4 15.86 -12.06 13.97
C LEU A 4 15.39 -11.18 12.81
N HIS A 5 15.85 -11.47 11.60
CA HIS A 5 15.50 -10.74 10.39
C HIS A 5 14.06 -11.03 9.95
N ASP A 6 13.63 -12.29 10.06
CA ASP A 6 12.26 -12.70 9.72
C ASP A 6 11.26 -12.08 10.69
N HIS A 7 11.54 -12.12 12.00
CA HIS A 7 10.72 -11.43 13.01
C HIS A 7 10.60 -9.92 12.79
N TYR A 8 11.68 -9.30 12.30
CA TYR A 8 11.71 -7.88 11.99
C TYR A 8 10.77 -7.56 10.82
N ILE A 9 10.83 -8.29 9.70
CA ILE A 9 9.91 -8.09 8.56
C ILE A 9 8.46 -8.30 9.00
N SER A 10 8.17 -9.40 9.71
CA SER A 10 6.81 -9.70 10.17
C SER A 10 6.25 -8.58 11.03
N PHE A 11 7.05 -8.02 11.94
CA PHE A 11 6.64 -6.87 12.75
C PHE A 11 6.26 -5.66 11.89
N PHE A 12 7.09 -5.29 10.91
CA PHE A 12 6.81 -4.14 10.04
C PHE A 12 5.63 -4.37 9.11
N ALA A 13 5.45 -5.58 8.59
CA ALA A 13 4.29 -5.96 7.79
C ALA A 13 2.99 -5.89 8.61
N ILE A 14 3.00 -6.37 9.86
CA ILE A 14 1.86 -6.26 10.78
C ILE A 14 1.57 -4.79 11.11
N LEU A 15 2.59 -4.01 11.47
CA LEU A 15 2.42 -2.59 11.78
C LEU A 15 1.84 -1.81 10.60
N SER A 16 2.34 -2.10 9.40
CA SER A 16 1.81 -1.59 8.13
C SER A 16 0.33 -1.97 7.97
N CYS A 17 -0.01 -3.25 8.14
CA CYS A 17 -1.37 -3.75 8.03
C CYS A 17 -2.34 -3.08 9.02
N LEU A 18 -1.90 -2.88 10.27
CA LEU A 18 -2.69 -2.16 11.28
C LEU A 18 -2.91 -0.71 10.89
N GLY A 19 -1.86 0.01 10.46
CA GLY A 19 -1.98 1.38 9.96
C GLY A 19 -2.96 1.49 8.79
N TRP A 20 -2.90 0.53 7.86
CA TRP A 20 -3.77 0.43 6.69
C TRP A 20 -5.25 0.29 7.08
N ILE A 21 -5.56 -0.68 7.96
CA ILE A 21 -6.93 -0.90 8.44
C ILE A 21 -7.42 0.32 9.23
N SER A 22 -6.60 0.85 10.15
CA SER A 22 -6.94 2.02 10.96
C SER A 22 -7.19 3.26 10.12
N MET A 23 -6.44 3.47 9.02
CA MET A 23 -6.68 4.55 8.07
C MET A 23 -8.12 4.50 7.53
N PHE A 24 -8.55 3.35 7.00
CA PHE A 24 -9.89 3.25 6.43
C PHE A 24 -10.99 3.38 7.46
N VAL A 25 -10.82 2.75 8.63
CA VAL A 25 -11.78 2.89 9.74
C VAL A 25 -11.94 4.36 10.13
N ALA A 26 -10.84 5.07 10.35
CA ALA A 26 -10.87 6.48 10.73
C ALA A 26 -11.49 7.37 9.64
N LYS A 27 -11.11 7.19 8.37
CA LYS A 27 -11.68 7.95 7.24
C LYS A 27 -13.17 7.70 7.08
N LYS A 28 -13.63 6.44 7.20
CA LYS A 28 -15.06 6.08 7.12
C LYS A 28 -15.87 6.63 8.29
N SER A 29 -15.27 6.79 9.47
CA SER A 29 -15.88 7.44 10.63
C SER A 29 -15.84 8.97 10.59
N GLY A 30 -15.44 9.58 9.45
CA GLY A 30 -15.35 11.04 9.30
C GLY A 30 -14.13 11.69 9.97
N ARG A 31 -13.21 10.90 10.53
CA ARG A 31 -11.99 11.39 11.21
C ARG A 31 -10.82 11.46 10.21
N LEU A 32 -10.91 12.36 9.24
CA LEU A 32 -9.94 12.47 8.14
C LEU A 32 -8.50 12.68 8.61
N TRP A 33 -8.29 13.58 9.59
CA TRP A 33 -6.96 13.83 10.15
C TRP A 33 -6.31 12.57 10.71
N LEU A 34 -7.03 11.84 11.57
CA LEU A 34 -6.56 10.57 12.14
C LEU A 34 -6.31 9.53 11.04
N GLY A 35 -7.20 9.49 10.05
CA GLY A 35 -7.03 8.64 8.87
C GLY A 35 -5.73 8.90 8.12
N ASN A 36 -5.37 10.16 7.90
CA ASN A 36 -4.11 10.53 7.24
C ASN A 36 -2.89 10.20 8.13
N CYS A 37 -2.97 10.41 9.45
CA CYS A 37 -1.90 9.99 10.36
C CYS A 37 -1.66 8.47 10.31
N MET A 38 -2.73 7.66 10.28
CA MET A 38 -2.61 6.21 10.16
C MET A 38 -2.12 5.78 8.77
N GLY A 39 -2.49 6.53 7.72
CA GLY A 39 -1.92 6.37 6.39
C GLY A 39 -0.40 6.57 6.39
N ILE A 40 0.11 7.59 7.08
CA ILE A 40 1.55 7.82 7.22
C ILE A 40 2.23 6.67 7.97
N VAL A 41 1.64 6.18 9.07
CA VAL A 41 2.17 5.02 9.82
C VAL A 41 2.28 3.80 8.92
N TYR A 42 1.24 3.52 8.14
CA TYR A 42 1.22 2.44 7.15
C TYR A 42 2.39 2.54 6.16
N HIS A 43 2.58 3.71 5.54
CA HIS A 43 3.65 3.91 4.55
C HIS A 43 5.06 3.85 5.15
N ILE A 44 5.28 4.44 6.34
CA ILE A 44 6.59 4.38 7.02
C ILE A 44 6.94 2.94 7.39
N ALA A 45 5.96 2.18 7.92
CA ALA A 45 6.17 0.79 8.29
C ALA A 45 6.46 -0.12 7.07
N LEU A 46 6.09 0.28 5.86
CA LEU A 46 6.47 -0.45 4.64
C LEU A 46 7.93 -0.27 4.23
N ALA A 47 8.64 0.77 4.69
CA ALA A 47 10.00 1.05 4.22
C ALA A 47 10.98 -0.13 4.44
N PRO A 48 10.99 -0.81 5.61
CA PRO A 48 11.85 -1.97 5.80
C PRO A 48 11.33 -3.21 5.05
N VAL A 49 10.02 -3.32 4.83
CA VAL A 49 9.43 -4.39 3.99
C VAL A 49 9.93 -4.25 2.55
N ILE A 50 9.85 -3.05 1.96
CA ILE A 50 10.35 -2.76 0.60
C ILE A 50 11.82 -3.16 0.44
N GLN A 51 12.67 -2.85 1.42
CA GLN A 51 14.09 -3.17 1.37
C GLN A 51 14.33 -4.68 1.23
N THR A 52 13.47 -5.45 1.87
CA THR A 52 13.72 -6.84 2.21
C THR A 52 13.08 -7.83 1.25
N LEU A 53 11.94 -7.49 0.65
CA LEU A 53 11.29 -8.37 -0.31
C LEU A 53 12.21 -8.65 -1.52
N PRO A 54 12.14 -9.87 -2.09
CA PRO A 54 12.98 -10.27 -3.22
C PRO A 54 12.58 -9.50 -4.49
N ALA A 55 13.27 -8.38 -4.74
CA ALA A 55 12.95 -7.48 -5.83
C ALA A 55 14.23 -6.83 -6.40
N PRO A 56 14.34 -6.67 -7.74
CA PRO A 56 15.42 -5.91 -8.35
C PRO A 56 15.36 -4.44 -7.91
N GLU A 57 16.48 -3.73 -8.01
CA GLU A 57 16.62 -2.36 -7.50
C GLU A 57 15.55 -1.40 -8.04
N PHE A 58 15.20 -1.48 -9.33
CA PHE A 58 14.18 -0.62 -9.91
C PHE A 58 12.77 -0.84 -9.31
N VAL A 59 12.44 -2.08 -8.94
CA VAL A 59 11.17 -2.42 -8.27
C VAL A 59 11.17 -1.87 -6.85
N ARG A 60 12.29 -1.97 -6.12
CA ARG A 60 12.43 -1.37 -4.79
C ARG A 60 12.33 0.15 -4.83
N MET A 61 12.96 0.80 -5.82
CA MET A 61 12.82 2.24 -6.06
C MET A 61 11.36 2.64 -6.31
N ALA A 62 10.60 1.83 -7.06
CA ALA A 62 9.17 2.07 -7.24
C ALA A 62 8.40 1.97 -5.91
N GLY A 63 8.75 1.00 -5.06
CA GLY A 63 8.17 0.87 -3.71
C GLY A 63 8.44 2.09 -2.83
N TYR A 64 9.69 2.55 -2.78
CA TYR A 64 10.05 3.77 -2.05
C TYR A 64 9.36 5.02 -2.61
N THR A 65 9.29 5.14 -3.93
CA THR A 65 8.59 6.24 -4.60
C THR A 65 7.12 6.26 -4.20
N TRP A 66 6.46 5.09 -4.19
CA TRP A 66 5.09 4.97 -3.74
C TRP A 66 4.91 5.49 -2.31
N ILE A 67 5.59 4.86 -1.34
CA ILE A 67 5.34 5.16 0.08
C ILE A 67 5.69 6.62 0.43
N PHE A 68 6.73 7.17 -0.21
CA PHE A 68 7.09 8.57 -0.05
C PHE A 68 6.00 9.50 -0.57
N CYS A 69 5.54 9.29 -1.80
CA CYS A 69 4.53 10.16 -2.41
C CYS A 69 3.19 10.08 -1.69
N ASP A 70 2.73 8.89 -1.28
CA ASP A 70 1.47 8.77 -0.56
C ASP A 70 1.55 9.36 0.86
N ALA A 71 2.67 9.21 1.56
CA ALA A 71 2.88 9.88 2.84
C ALA A 71 2.93 11.42 2.67
N LEU A 72 3.57 11.92 1.61
CA LEU A 72 3.56 13.34 1.27
C LEU A 72 2.14 13.85 0.99
N ILE A 73 1.33 13.08 0.25
CA ILE A 73 -0.07 13.41 -0.03
C ILE A 73 -0.91 13.42 1.26
N ASP A 74 -0.68 12.48 2.19
CA ASP A 74 -1.36 12.47 3.49
C ASP A 74 -0.98 13.72 4.31
N VAL A 75 0.30 14.13 4.33
CA VAL A 75 0.75 15.38 4.95
C VAL A 75 0.12 16.61 4.27
N ALA A 76 0.07 16.65 2.95
CA ALA A 76 -0.57 17.73 2.21
C ALA A 76 -2.07 17.82 2.51
N SER A 77 -2.75 16.66 2.65
CA SER A 77 -4.15 16.59 3.05
C SER A 77 -4.36 17.10 4.47
N ILE A 78 -3.46 16.80 5.41
CA ILE A 78 -3.46 17.39 6.76
C ILE A 78 -3.34 18.92 6.69
N ASN A 79 -2.55 19.44 5.74
CA ASN A 79 -2.36 20.87 5.48
C ASN A 79 -3.39 21.45 4.48
N ALA A 80 -4.64 20.97 4.54
CA ALA A 80 -5.78 21.51 3.80
C ALA A 80 -5.74 21.42 2.26
N MET A 81 -4.94 20.51 1.68
CA MET A 81 -5.08 20.17 0.26
C MET A 81 -6.48 19.58 -0.01
N SER A 82 -7.15 20.06 -1.06
CA SER A 82 -8.49 19.61 -1.40
C SER A 82 -8.56 18.10 -1.69
N GLU A 83 -9.67 17.47 -1.33
CA GLU A 83 -9.87 16.03 -1.58
C GLU A 83 -9.74 15.66 -3.07
N LYS A 84 -10.14 16.56 -3.96
CA LYS A 84 -10.02 16.36 -5.41
C LYS A 84 -8.55 16.26 -5.83
N ASN A 85 -7.69 17.14 -5.30
CA ASN A 85 -6.26 17.14 -5.60
C ASN A 85 -5.57 15.95 -4.95
N VAL A 86 -5.87 15.66 -3.68
CA VAL A 86 -5.39 14.47 -2.96
C VAL A 86 -5.70 13.20 -3.75
N TRP A 87 -6.94 13.07 -4.24
CA TRP A 87 -7.36 11.93 -5.02
C TRP A 87 -6.64 11.84 -6.37
N ALA A 88 -6.55 12.95 -7.11
CA ALA A 88 -5.88 12.97 -8.40
C ALA A 88 -4.40 12.57 -8.30
N LEU A 89 -3.68 13.09 -7.30
CA LEU A 89 -2.29 12.73 -7.04
C LEU A 89 -2.16 11.24 -6.67
N ARG A 90 -3.06 10.73 -5.82
CA ARG A 90 -3.05 9.32 -5.39
C ARG A 90 -3.21 8.34 -6.55
N MET A 91 -4.02 8.68 -7.56
CA MET A 91 -4.13 7.86 -8.78
C MET A 91 -2.80 7.73 -9.52
N GLY A 92 -2.02 8.80 -9.60
CA GLY A 92 -0.67 8.74 -10.19
C GLY A 92 0.28 7.86 -9.36
N VAL A 93 0.18 7.94 -8.04
CA VAL A 93 1.01 7.20 -7.08
C VAL A 93 0.72 5.70 -7.06
N HIS A 94 -0.48 5.27 -7.46
CA HIS A 94 -0.79 3.84 -7.61
C HIS A 94 0.05 3.14 -8.70
N ILE A 95 0.62 3.86 -9.67
CA ILE A 95 1.48 3.27 -10.70
C ILE A 95 2.78 2.69 -10.12
N PRO A 96 3.61 3.47 -9.38
CA PRO A 96 4.77 2.89 -8.70
C PRO A 96 4.38 1.84 -7.65
N ALA A 97 3.21 1.98 -7.00
CA ALA A 97 2.68 0.94 -6.10
C ALA A 97 2.48 -0.39 -6.83
N THR A 98 1.82 -0.38 -8.00
CA THR A 98 1.64 -1.57 -8.84
C THR A 98 2.98 -2.19 -9.22
N ILE A 99 3.94 -1.39 -9.70
CA ILE A 99 5.25 -1.90 -10.12
C ILE A 99 5.92 -2.64 -8.97
N TRP A 100 5.89 -2.05 -7.77
CA TRP A 100 6.46 -2.67 -6.58
C TRP A 100 5.73 -3.94 -6.18
N ILE A 101 4.41 -3.88 -5.95
CA ILE A 101 3.62 -5.03 -5.47
C ILE A 101 3.75 -6.22 -6.41
N ILE A 102 3.57 -6.01 -7.72
CA ILE A 102 3.72 -7.09 -8.71
C ILE A 102 5.18 -7.57 -8.71
N GLY A 103 6.13 -6.65 -8.88
CA GLY A 103 7.54 -6.97 -9.04
C GLY A 103 8.18 -7.65 -7.82
N SER A 104 7.70 -7.40 -6.60
CA SER A 104 8.16 -8.11 -5.40
C SER A 104 7.46 -9.45 -5.22
N SER A 105 6.27 -9.63 -5.79
CA SER A 105 5.45 -10.83 -5.62
C SER A 105 5.85 -11.98 -6.56
N ILE A 106 6.44 -11.69 -7.73
CA ILE A 106 6.80 -12.71 -8.73
C ILE A 106 7.80 -13.76 -8.24
N SER A 107 8.60 -13.45 -7.21
CA SER A 107 9.59 -14.35 -6.64
C SER A 107 9.16 -14.98 -5.32
N MET A 108 7.92 -14.76 -4.90
CA MET A 108 7.35 -15.33 -3.68
C MET A 108 6.67 -16.68 -3.92
N THR A 109 6.24 -17.33 -2.85
CA THR A 109 5.37 -18.51 -2.88
C THR A 109 4.02 -18.21 -3.58
N ILE A 110 3.31 -19.25 -4.01
CA ILE A 110 2.15 -19.12 -4.91
C ILE A 110 1.03 -18.21 -4.35
N LEU A 111 0.79 -18.22 -3.04
CA LEU A 111 -0.27 -17.42 -2.41
C LEU A 111 0.05 -15.91 -2.45
N PRO A 112 1.14 -15.41 -1.84
CA PRO A 112 1.50 -14.00 -1.89
C PRO A 112 1.77 -13.53 -3.34
N LEU A 113 2.30 -14.39 -4.21
CA LEU A 113 2.41 -14.13 -5.64
C LEU A 113 1.05 -13.78 -6.24
N THR A 114 0.08 -14.69 -6.11
CA THR A 114 -1.24 -14.55 -6.73
C THR A 114 -1.96 -13.31 -6.20
N VAL A 115 -1.97 -13.14 -4.88
CA VAL A 115 -2.62 -12.01 -4.23
C VAL A 115 -1.98 -10.69 -4.66
N GLY A 116 -0.66 -10.60 -4.65
CA GLY A 116 0.07 -9.39 -5.04
C GLY A 116 -0.15 -9.03 -6.51
N VAL A 117 -0.11 -10.01 -7.42
CA VAL A 117 -0.38 -9.79 -8.84
C VAL A 117 -1.80 -9.26 -9.06
N VAL A 118 -2.81 -9.90 -8.45
CA VAL A 118 -4.21 -9.45 -8.55
C VAL A 118 -4.38 -8.04 -7.98
N LEU A 119 -3.83 -7.78 -6.80
CA LEU A 119 -3.86 -6.45 -6.16
C LEU A 119 -3.24 -5.38 -7.05
N GLY A 120 -2.02 -5.63 -7.57
CA GLY A 120 -1.29 -4.69 -8.41
C GLY A 120 -2.01 -4.39 -9.72
N ILE A 121 -2.58 -5.41 -10.38
CA ILE A 121 -3.37 -5.22 -11.61
C ILE A 121 -4.61 -4.37 -11.33
N LEU A 122 -5.37 -4.68 -10.28
CA LEU A 122 -6.56 -3.91 -9.93
C LEU A 122 -6.22 -2.46 -9.55
N LEU A 123 -5.11 -2.22 -8.87
CA LEU A 123 -4.60 -0.88 -8.59
C LEU A 123 -4.25 -0.12 -9.88
N ALA A 124 -3.59 -0.76 -10.84
CA ALA A 124 -3.24 -0.13 -12.12
C ALA A 124 -4.48 0.22 -12.94
N LEU A 125 -5.41 -0.72 -13.05
CA LEU A 125 -6.68 -0.49 -13.74
C LEU A 125 -7.46 0.63 -13.08
N HIS A 126 -7.48 0.67 -11.75
CA HIS A 126 -8.14 1.73 -11.01
C HIS A 126 -7.44 3.09 -11.18
N ALA A 127 -6.11 3.14 -11.20
CA ALA A 127 -5.36 4.36 -11.48
C ALA A 127 -5.69 4.96 -12.87
N ILE A 128 -5.77 4.10 -13.88
CA ILE A 128 -5.98 4.51 -15.29
C ILE A 128 -7.46 4.88 -15.55
N PHE A 129 -8.39 4.02 -15.12
CA PHE A 129 -9.80 4.13 -15.48
C PHE A 129 -10.68 4.69 -14.36
N GLY A 130 -10.23 4.58 -13.11
CA GLY A 130 -10.96 5.00 -11.91
C GLY A 130 -11.49 6.43 -11.96
N PRO A 131 -10.78 7.45 -12.50
CA PRO A 131 -11.32 8.81 -12.60
C PRO A 131 -12.60 8.94 -13.44
N LYS A 132 -12.90 7.96 -14.31
CA LYS A 132 -14.11 7.94 -15.15
C LYS A 132 -15.24 7.10 -14.57
N ILE A 133 -15.02 6.43 -13.45
CA ILE A 133 -15.96 5.48 -12.85
C ILE A 133 -16.73 6.17 -11.71
N PRO A 134 -18.08 6.13 -11.69
CA PRO A 134 -18.86 6.60 -10.55
C PRO A 134 -18.47 5.85 -9.27
N ASP A 135 -18.44 6.54 -8.13
CA ASP A 135 -18.09 5.96 -6.84
C ASP A 135 -16.71 5.28 -6.80
N SER A 136 -15.78 5.78 -7.61
CA SER A 136 -14.43 5.24 -7.77
C SER A 136 -13.69 5.01 -6.45
N LYS A 137 -13.83 5.94 -5.49
CA LYS A 137 -13.24 5.82 -4.14
C LYS A 137 -13.77 4.60 -3.39
N PHE A 138 -15.07 4.35 -3.46
CA PHE A 138 -15.71 3.20 -2.80
C PHE A 138 -15.35 1.88 -3.49
N LYS A 139 -15.27 1.88 -4.83
CA LYS A 139 -14.83 0.70 -5.59
C LYS A 139 -13.39 0.33 -5.30
N LEU A 140 -12.49 1.31 -5.21
CA LEU A 140 -11.12 1.09 -4.74
C LEU A 140 -11.13 0.39 -3.38
N PHE A 141 -11.86 0.96 -2.41
CA PHE A 141 -11.96 0.42 -1.06
C PHE A 141 -12.36 -1.06 -1.02
N ILE A 142 -13.35 -1.47 -1.82
CA ILE A 142 -13.87 -2.85 -1.82
C ILE A 142 -12.78 -3.89 -2.08
N PHE A 143 -11.88 -3.64 -3.03
CA PHE A 143 -10.85 -4.63 -3.36
C PHE A 143 -9.53 -4.35 -2.64
N VAL A 144 -9.15 -3.08 -2.48
CA VAL A 144 -7.82 -2.75 -1.95
C VAL A 144 -7.71 -3.13 -0.48
N LEU A 145 -8.76 -2.88 0.33
CA LEU A 145 -8.73 -3.20 1.74
C LEU A 145 -8.46 -4.70 2.00
N PRO A 146 -9.28 -5.65 1.49
CA PRO A 146 -9.06 -7.07 1.74
C PRO A 146 -7.78 -7.60 1.08
N LEU A 147 -7.48 -7.20 -0.16
CA LEU A 147 -6.32 -7.73 -0.87
C LEU A 147 -5.00 -7.25 -0.27
N MET A 148 -4.89 -5.97 0.10
CA MET A 148 -3.68 -5.46 0.74
C MET A 148 -3.49 -6.04 2.14
N THR A 149 -4.58 -6.17 2.91
CA THR A 149 -4.56 -6.82 4.23
C THR A 149 -4.08 -8.28 4.11
N MET A 150 -4.61 -9.02 3.14
CA MET A 150 -4.21 -10.40 2.89
C MET A 150 -2.75 -10.49 2.43
N TRP A 151 -2.32 -9.63 1.52
CA TRP A 151 -0.95 -9.61 1.02
C TRP A 151 0.07 -9.33 2.13
N LEU A 152 -0.18 -8.29 2.95
CA LEU A 152 0.66 -7.98 4.10
C LEU A 152 0.62 -9.07 5.17
N GLY A 153 -0.54 -9.71 5.38
CA GLY A 153 -0.66 -10.85 6.28
C GLY A 153 0.17 -12.04 5.81
N LEU A 154 0.16 -12.33 4.51
CA LEU A 154 1.01 -13.37 3.91
C LEU A 154 2.49 -13.00 4.03
N ILE A 155 2.87 -11.73 3.84
CA ILE A 155 4.24 -11.25 4.10
C ILE A 155 4.65 -11.40 5.55
N ALA A 156 3.73 -11.17 6.49
CA ALA A 156 4.03 -11.35 7.89
C ALA A 156 4.19 -12.82 8.28
N TYR A 157 3.53 -13.72 7.57
CA TYR A 157 3.48 -15.15 7.87
C TYR A 157 4.58 -15.96 7.17
N ASP A 158 4.86 -15.67 5.89
CA ASP A 158 5.87 -16.38 5.10
C ASP A 158 7.24 -15.70 5.22
N SER A 159 8.24 -16.45 5.68
CA SER A 159 9.65 -16.14 5.42
C SER A 159 9.95 -16.50 3.96
N PHE A 160 10.17 -15.51 3.10
CA PHE A 160 10.57 -15.71 1.70
C PHE A 160 12.08 -15.88 1.53
#